data_AF-A0A2N2CWU8-F1
#
_entry.id   AF-A0A2N2CWU8-F1
#
_cell.length_a   1.000
_cell.length_b   1.000
_cell.length_c   1.000
_cell.angle_alpha   90.00
_cell.angle_beta   90.00
_cell.angle_gamma   90.00
#
_symmetry.space_group_name_H-M   'P 1'
#
loop_
_entity.id
_entity.type
_entity.pdbx_description
1 polymer ?
#
loop_
_entity_poly.entity_id
_entity_poly.type
_entity_poly.pdbx_seq_one_letter_code
_entity_poly.pdbx_strand_id
1 'polypeptide(L)'
;MDIDSGLTFIRKAFEKEEDAKLWDRYLVDYRHMGPENFITFETYKKMAQMESMQSRAAPKTKAETISEINEKVEKIINLTLKGGEANGV
;
A
#
# COMPACT_ATOMS: atom_id res chain seq x y z
N MET A 1 4.08 -21.81 21.93
CA MET A 1 4.61 -20.66 21.18
C MET A 1 3.66 -19.52 21.48
N ASP A 2 4.17 -18.44 22.09
CA ASP A 2 3.35 -17.31 22.53
C ASP A 2 2.90 -16.48 21.31
N ILE A 3 1.68 -15.93 21.33
CA ILE A 3 1.12 -15.17 20.21
C ILE A 3 2.01 -13.97 19.88
N ASP A 4 2.55 -13.31 20.91
CA ASP A 4 3.47 -12.16 20.75
C ASP A 4 4.81 -12.57 20.13
N SER A 5 5.30 -13.77 20.47
CA SER A 5 6.53 -14.32 19.88
C SER A 5 6.35 -14.65 18.40
N GLY A 6 5.19 -15.19 18.02
CA GLY A 6 4.84 -15.49 16.63
C GLY A 6 4.69 -14.21 15.80
N LEU A 7 3.99 -13.20 16.33
CA LEU A 7 3.85 -11.89 15.68
C LEU A 7 5.21 -11.21 15.47
N THR A 8 6.09 -11.27 16.46
CA THR A 8 7.46 -10.71 16.36
C THR A 8 8.27 -11.43 15.28
N PHE A 9 8.17 -12.75 15.19
CA PHE A 9 8.86 -13.53 14.17
C PHE A 9 8.39 -13.16 12.76
N ILE A 10 7.07 -13.06 12.57
CA ILE A 10 6.48 -12.64 11.30
C ILE A 10 6.96 -11.24 10.93
N ARG A 11 6.87 -10.27 11.86
CA ARG A 11 7.35 -8.89 11.60
C ARG A 11 8.80 -8.86 11.16
N LYS A 12 9.69 -9.56 11.87
CA LYS A 12 11.12 -9.63 11.50
C LYS A 12 11.36 -10.25 10.12
N ALA A 13 10.58 -11.26 9.74
CA ALA A 13 10.68 -11.87 8.43
C ALA A 13 10.30 -10.86 7.32
N PHE A 14 9.20 -10.12 7.52
CA PHE A 14 8.77 -9.06 6.62
C PHE A 14 9.79 -7.92 6.54
N GLU A 15 10.31 -7.44 7.67
CA GLU A 15 11.35 -6.40 7.70
C GLU A 15 12.59 -6.80 6.89
N LYS A 16 13.02 -8.06 7.00
CA LYS A 16 14.18 -8.56 6.25
C LYS A 16 13.91 -8.67 4.75
N GLU A 17 12.70 -9.07 4.36
CA GLU A 17 12.30 -9.14 2.95
C GLU A 17 12.18 -7.73 2.34
N GLU A 18 11.60 -6.78 3.06
CA GLU A 18 11.52 -5.38 2.64
C GLU A 18 12.91 -4.75 2.48
N ASP A 19 13.82 -5.01 3.43
CA ASP A 19 15.20 -4.52 3.35
C ASP A 19 15.93 -5.06 2.11
N ALA A 20 15.75 -6.34 1.77
CA ALA A 20 16.33 -6.92 0.56
C ALA A 20 15.79 -6.24 -0.71
N LYS A 21 14.48 -6.02 -0.79
CA LYS A 21 13.85 -5.33 -1.93
C LYS A 21 14.30 -3.87 -2.04
N LEU A 22 14.40 -3.17 -0.91
CA LEU A 22 14.91 -1.80 -0.87
C LEU A 22 16.37 -1.73 -1.29
N TRP A 23 17.18 -2.72 -0.92
CA TRP A 23 18.58 -2.81 -1.33
C TRP A 23 18.71 -2.97 -2.84
N ASP A 24 17.95 -3.89 -3.44
CA ASP A 24 17.96 -4.08 -4.89
C ASP A 24 17.53 -2.81 -5.62
N ARG A 25 16.48 -2.14 -5.14
CA ARG A 25 16.00 -0.88 -5.72
C ARG A 25 17.03 0.24 -5.56
N TYR A 26 17.67 0.37 -4.40
CA TYR A 26 18.73 1.34 -4.14
C TYR A 26 19.88 1.19 -5.14
N LEU A 27 20.34 -0.04 -5.40
CA LEU A 27 21.41 -0.30 -6.36
C LEU A 27 21.02 0.09 -7.79
N VAL A 28 19.74 -0.04 -8.16
CA VAL A 28 19.23 0.36 -9.48
C VAL A 28 19.10 1.88 -9.57
N ASP A 29 18.43 2.50 -8.61
CA ASP A 29 18.15 3.94 -8.56
C ASP A 29 19.45 4.75 -8.55
N TYR A 30 20.47 4.24 -7.85
CA TYR A 30 21.76 4.90 -7.66
C TYR A 30 22.92 4.20 -8.37
N ARG A 31 22.66 3.45 -9.45
CA ARG A 31 23.71 2.74 -10.21
C ARG A 31 24.86 3.63 -10.73
N HIS A 32 24.59 4.93 -10.89
CA HIS A 32 25.54 5.94 -11.39
C HIS A 32 26.04 6.88 -10.28
N MET A 33 25.87 6.49 -9.02
CA MET A 33 26.34 7.26 -7.88
C MET A 33 27.87 7.38 -7.91
N GLY A 34 28.34 8.61 -7.75
CA GLY A 34 29.75 8.95 -7.60
C GLY A 34 30.01 9.70 -6.29
N PRO A 35 31.25 10.16 -6.06
CA PRO A 35 31.63 10.84 -4.83
C PRO A 35 30.80 12.10 -4.52
N GLU A 36 30.42 12.84 -5.56
CA GLU A 36 29.70 14.12 -5.45
C GLU A 36 28.22 13.98 -5.06
N ASN A 37 27.62 12.80 -5.29
CA ASN A 37 26.19 12.55 -5.04
C ASN A 37 25.97 11.25 -4.23
N PHE A 38 26.96 10.89 -3.41
CA PHE A 38 26.89 9.70 -2.57
C PHE A 38 25.77 9.81 -1.54
N ILE A 39 24.89 8.81 -1.52
CA ILE A 39 23.83 8.62 -0.53
C ILE A 39 24.06 7.25 0.11
N THR A 40 23.96 7.15 1.44
CA THR A 40 24.04 5.83 2.07
C THR A 40 22.72 5.09 1.90
N PHE A 41 22.78 3.75 1.91
CA PHE A 41 21.57 2.93 1.92
C PHE A 41 20.64 3.28 3.10
N GLU A 42 21.19 3.58 4.28
CA GLU A 42 20.39 4.00 5.45
C GLU A 42 19.65 5.32 5.22
N THR A 43 20.29 6.27 4.53
CA THR A 43 19.64 7.52 4.14
C THR A 43 18.50 7.26 3.15
N TYR A 44 18.73 6.42 2.13
CA TYR A 44 17.71 6.03 1.16
C TYR A 44 16.53 5.30 1.82
N LYS A 45 16.81 4.34 2.71
CA LYS A 45 15.81 3.58 3.46
C LYS A 45 14.90 4.51 4.27
N LYS A 46 15.45 5.52 4.94
CA LYS A 46 14.66 6.54 5.65
C LYS A 46 13.77 7.34 4.72
N MET A 47 14.28 7.74 3.55
CA MET A 47 13.48 8.46 2.55
C MET A 47 12.31 7.61 2.05
N ALA A 48 12.56 6.34 1.71
CA ALA A 48 11.53 5.40 1.27
C ALA A 48 10.46 5.16 2.34
N GLN A 49 10.86 5.10 3.62
CA GLN A 49 9.90 5.01 4.74
C GLN A 49 9.02 6.26 4.84
N MET A 50 9.59 7.47 4.71
CA MET A 50 8.82 8.71 4.73
C MET A 50 7.84 8.81 3.56
N GLU A 51 8.26 8.39 2.36
CA GLU A 51 7.40 8.33 1.18
C GLU A 51 6.24 7.34 1.38
N SER A 52 6.51 6.16 1.96
CA SER A 52 5.48 5.17 2.28
C SER A 52 4.43 5.74 3.25
N MET A 53 4.84 6.58 4.21
CA MET A 53 3.94 7.22 5.17
C MET A 53 3.09 8.33 4.53
N GLN A 54 3.62 9.04 3.54
CA GLN A 54 2.86 10.03 2.77
C GLN A 54 1.86 9.40 1.80
N SER A 55 2.13 8.19 1.29
CA SER A 55 1.24 7.46 0.38
C SER A 55 0.02 6.82 1.06
N ARG A 56 0.02 6.72 2.40
CA ARG A 56 -1.19 6.40 3.15
C ARG A 56 -2.10 7.61 3.05
N ALA A 57 -2.99 7.59 2.06
CA ALA A 57 -4.16 8.47 2.02
C ALA A 57 -4.71 8.57 3.44
N ALA A 58 -4.99 9.80 3.90
CA ALA A 58 -5.50 10.05 5.24
C ALA A 58 -6.57 9.01 5.56
N PRO A 59 -6.54 8.37 6.75
CA PRO A 59 -7.53 7.37 7.10
C PRO A 59 -8.91 7.98 6.89
N LYS A 60 -9.67 7.45 5.93
CA LYS A 60 -10.98 7.98 5.59
C LYS A 60 -11.79 8.06 6.86
N THR A 61 -12.45 9.19 7.06
CA THR A 61 -13.37 9.34 8.17
C THR A 61 -14.49 8.30 8.04
N LYS A 62 -15.13 7.96 9.16
CA LYS A 62 -16.30 7.07 9.15
C LYS A 62 -17.38 7.57 8.19
N ALA A 63 -17.55 8.90 8.09
CA ALA A 63 -18.50 9.55 7.20
C ALA A 63 -18.18 9.31 5.72
N GLU A 64 -16.92 9.48 5.31
CA GLU A 64 -16.48 9.21 3.92
C GLU A 64 -16.65 7.73 3.55
N THR A 65 -16.37 6.83 4.49
CA THR A 65 -16.55 5.39 4.29
C THR A 65 -18.02 5.02 4.10
N ILE A 66 -18.93 5.59 4.89
CA ILE A 66 -20.37 5.37 4.77
C ILE A 66 -20.89 5.91 3.43
N SER A 67 -20.43 7.09 3.01
CA SER A 67 -20.83 7.68 1.73
C SER A 67 -20.44 6.79 0.54
N GLU A 68 -19.22 6.25 0.52
CA GLU A 68 -18.77 5.34 -0.54
C GLU A 68 -19.54 4.01 -0.56
N ILE A 69 -19.91 3.49 0.61
CA ILE A 69 -20.74 2.29 0.70
C ILE A 69 -22.11 2.57 0.07
N ASN A 70 -22.74 3.69 0.44
CA ASN A 70 -24.05 4.06 -0.10
C ASN A 70 -24.02 4.25 -1.62
N GLU A 71 -22.99 4.93 -2.14
CA GLU A 71 -22.83 5.12 -3.59
C GLU A 71 -22.68 3.78 -4.34
N LYS A 72 -21.90 2.84 -3.78
CA LYS A 72 -21.74 1.51 -4.36
C LYS A 72 -23.04 0.70 -4.31
N VAL A 73 -23.79 0.78 -3.21
CA VAL A 73 -25.08 0.11 -3.05
C VAL A 73 -26.08 0.65 -4.07
N GLU A 74 -26.20 1.98 -4.21
CA GLU A 74 -27.04 2.63 -5.21
C GLU A 74 -26.67 2.21 -6.63
N LYS A 75 -25.38 2.12 -6.94
CA LYS A 75 -24.93 1.64 -8.25
C LYS A 75 -25.36 0.20 -8.53
N ILE A 76 -25.25 -0.69 -7.54
CA ILE A 76 -25.69 -2.09 -7.65
C ILE A 76 -27.21 -2.16 -7.84
N ILE A 77 -27.98 -1.41 -7.05
CA ILE A 77 -29.44 -1.34 -7.14
C ILE A 77 -29.85 -0.85 -8.54
N ASN A 78 -29.22 0.21 -9.05
CA ASN A 78 -29.51 0.75 -10.38
C ASN A 78 -29.17 -0.23 -11.51
N LEU A 79 -28.06 -0.98 -11.40
CA LEU A 79 -27.70 -2.02 -12.36
C LEU A 79 -28.69 -3.21 -12.31
N THR A 80 -29.16 -3.56 -11.12
CA THR A 80 -30.04 -4.72 -10.90
C THR A 80 -31.51 -4.40 -11.25
N LEU A 81 -31.97 -3.18 -11.02
CA LEU A 81 -33.35 -2.77 -11.30
C LEU A 81 -33.55 -2.29 -12.75
N LYS A 82 -32.55 -1.67 -13.40
CA LYS A 82 -32.67 -1.22 -14.80
C LYS A 82 -32.17 -2.24 -15.84
N GLY A 83 -31.47 -3.29 -15.43
CA GLY A 83 -30.99 -4.35 -16.32
C GLY A 83 -32.02 -5.46 -16.63
N GLY A 84 -33.22 -5.41 -16.04
CA GLY A 84 -34.23 -6.47 -16.13
C GLY A 84 -35.23 -6.39 -17.29
N GLU A 85 -35.26 -5.32 -18.09
CA GLU A 85 -36.27 -5.14 -19.16
C GLU A 85 -35.73 -5.29 -20.60
N ALA A 86 -34.61 -5.97 -20.81
CA ALA A 86 -34.15 -6.27 -22.16
C ALA A 86 -33.63 -7.71 -22.26
N ASN A 87 -34.57 -8.66 -22.30
CA ASN A 87 -34.55 -9.87 -23.14
C ASN A 87 -35.63 -10.85 -22.65
N GLY A 88 -36.88 -10.55 -23.00
CA GLY A 88 -37.98 -11.50 -23.04
C GLY A 88 -38.34 -11.74 -24.50
N VAL A 89 -38.22 -13.00 -24.91
CA VAL A 89 -38.43 -13.60 -26.23
C VAL A 89 -39.74 -13.19 -26.90
#